data_AF-E8WWT8-F1
#
_entry.id   AF-E8WWT8-F1
#
_cell.length_a   1.000
_cell.length_b   1.000
_cell.length_c   1.000
_cell.angle_alpha   90.00
_cell.angle_beta   90.00
_cell.angle_gamma   90.00
#
_symmetry.space_group_name_H-M   'P 1'
#
loop_
_entity.id
_entity.type
_entity.pdbx_description
1 polymer ?
#
loop_
_entity_poly.entity_id
_entity_poly.type
_entity_poly.pdbx_seq_one_letter_code
_entity_poly.pdbx_strand_id
1 'polypeptide(L)'
;MSDAPKKRICIDMDEVIADAVAEHVMRYNRDFNENVTLADLEGKWLWDVVQLDRHPALEAHLRSEDFFAVLNVMPDSQRVIKALQERYEVFIATAAMEVPTSFMAKYNWLARHFPFISPSHIVFCGDKSILQADYLIDDNPRQLRRFHGEGILFHSPHNMHTPGFRRVHNWQEVEDLFLKQQ
;
A
#
# COMPACT_ATOMS: atom_id res chain seq x y z
N MET A 1 31.40 17.79 -9.68
CA MET A 1 31.14 16.39 -9.25
C MET A 1 29.80 16.04 -9.88
N SER A 2 29.75 15.01 -10.74
CA SER A 2 28.51 14.67 -11.44
C SER A 2 27.50 14.13 -10.43
N ASP A 3 26.50 14.93 -10.11
CA ASP A 3 25.38 14.51 -9.26
C ASP A 3 24.49 13.62 -10.14
N ALA A 4 24.81 12.32 -10.17
CA ALA A 4 23.93 11.37 -10.83
C ALA A 4 22.55 11.46 -10.15
N PRO A 5 21.45 11.54 -10.91
CA PRO A 5 20.14 11.69 -10.31
C PRO A 5 19.88 10.52 -9.35
N LYS A 6 19.34 10.84 -8.16
CA LYS A 6 18.90 9.82 -7.20
C LYS A 6 17.92 8.87 -7.89
N LYS A 7 18.05 7.57 -7.61
CA LYS A 7 17.05 6.59 -8.03
C LYS A 7 15.71 6.91 -7.37
N ARG A 8 14.62 6.53 -8.04
CA ARG A 8 13.24 6.80 -7.63
C ARG A 8 12.57 5.56 -7.06
N ILE A 9 11.87 5.72 -5.94
CA ILE A 9 11.03 4.68 -5.35
C ILE A 9 9.59 5.21 -5.29
N CYS A 10 8.68 4.51 -5.96
CA CYS A 10 7.24 4.66 -5.74
C CYS A 10 6.78 3.66 -4.68
N ILE A 11 5.94 4.10 -3.76
CA ILE A 11 5.43 3.30 -2.64
C ILE A 11 3.91 3.36 -2.68
N ASP A 12 3.25 2.21 -2.68
CA ASP A 12 1.80 2.14 -2.57
C ASP A 12 1.30 2.55 -1.18
N MET A 13 0.02 2.95 -1.10
CA MET A 13 -0.60 3.33 0.16
C MET A 13 -1.21 2.15 0.91
N ASP A 14 -2.22 1.52 0.32
CA ASP A 14 -3.07 0.54 1.02
C ASP A 14 -2.32 -0.79 1.16
N GLU A 15 -2.39 -1.40 2.34
CA GLU A 15 -1.68 -2.66 2.67
C GLU A 15 -0.14 -2.59 2.58
N VAL A 16 0.42 -1.38 2.39
CA VAL A 16 1.87 -1.13 2.34
C VAL A 16 2.31 -0.12 3.39
N ILE A 17 1.67 1.05 3.48
CA ILE A 17 1.89 2.02 4.58
C ILE A 17 0.66 2.22 5.45
N ALA A 18 -0.53 1.90 4.95
CA ALA A 18 -1.80 2.01 5.65
C ALA A 18 -2.49 0.63 5.74
N ASP A 19 -2.88 0.20 6.93
CA ASP A 19 -3.44 -1.13 7.17
C ASP A 19 -4.92 -1.24 6.80
N ALA A 20 -5.18 -1.21 5.49
CA ALA A 20 -6.54 -1.27 4.92
C ALA A 20 -7.22 -2.63 5.12
N VAL A 21 -6.46 -3.73 5.06
CA VAL A 21 -7.01 -5.08 5.23
C VAL A 21 -7.54 -5.30 6.65
N ALA A 22 -6.81 -4.85 7.68
CA ALA A 22 -7.27 -4.98 9.06
C ALA A 22 -8.54 -4.16 9.33
N GLU A 23 -8.62 -2.94 8.80
CA GLU A 23 -9.82 -2.10 8.93
C GLU A 23 -11.02 -2.73 8.23
N HIS A 24 -10.82 -3.28 7.03
CA HIS A 24 -11.90 -3.93 6.28
C HIS A 24 -12.43 -5.17 7.00
N VAL A 25 -11.54 -6.02 7.52
CA VAL A 25 -11.90 -7.19 8.32
C VAL A 25 -12.61 -6.78 9.62
N MET A 26 -12.14 -5.73 10.29
CA MET A 26 -12.76 -5.22 11.52
C MET A 26 -14.20 -4.75 11.28
N ARG A 27 -14.43 -3.90 10.27
CA ARG A 27 -15.78 -3.41 9.92
C ARG A 27 -16.70 -4.55 9.53
N TYR A 28 -16.19 -5.50 8.76
CA TYR A 28 -16.93 -6.70 8.38
C TYR A 28 -17.36 -7.52 9.60
N ASN A 29 -16.41 -7.89 10.47
CA ASN A 29 -16.69 -8.68 11.67
C ASN A 29 -17.69 -7.98 12.59
N ARG A 30 -17.56 -6.65 12.75
CA ARG A 30 -18.51 -5.82 13.52
C ARG A 30 -19.92 -5.88 12.96
N ASP A 31 -20.08 -5.70 11.65
CA ASP A 31 -21.40 -5.55 11.03
C ASP A 31 -22.14 -6.88 10.86
N PHE A 32 -21.40 -7.98 10.69
CA PHE A 32 -21.97 -9.32 10.51
C PHE A 32 -21.86 -10.21 11.75
N ASN A 33 -21.25 -9.70 12.85
CA ASN A 33 -20.98 -10.46 14.08
C ASN A 33 -20.23 -11.78 13.79
N GLU A 34 -19.18 -11.68 12.98
CA GLU A 34 -18.30 -12.79 12.58
C GLU A 34 -16.88 -12.61 13.14
N ASN A 35 -16.01 -13.58 12.86
CA ASN A 35 -14.63 -13.59 13.35
C ASN A 35 -13.66 -14.04 12.25
N VAL A 36 -13.73 -13.39 11.09
CA VAL A 36 -12.72 -13.54 10.02
C VAL A 36 -11.40 -12.99 10.53
N THR A 37 -10.33 -13.73 10.34
CA THR A 37 -8.97 -13.37 10.74
C THR A 37 -8.09 -13.17 9.50
N LEU A 38 -6.92 -12.53 9.67
CA LEU A 38 -5.96 -12.42 8.56
C LEU A 38 -5.45 -13.78 8.08
N ALA A 39 -5.44 -14.80 8.95
CA ALA A 39 -5.08 -16.17 8.58
C ALA A 39 -6.11 -16.79 7.61
N ASP A 40 -7.39 -16.41 7.72
CA ASP A 40 -8.43 -16.87 6.80
C ASP A 40 -8.26 -16.29 5.38
N LEU A 41 -7.50 -15.19 5.26
CA LEU A 41 -7.19 -14.49 4.02
C LEU A 41 -5.89 -14.99 3.35
N GLU A 42 -5.22 -16.02 3.87
CA GLU A 42 -4.00 -16.54 3.25
C GLU A 42 -4.25 -16.98 1.79
N GLY A 43 -3.62 -16.26 0.86
CA GLY A 43 -3.77 -16.44 -0.59
C GLY A 43 -5.11 -15.99 -1.17
N LYS A 44 -5.94 -15.25 -0.41
CA LYS A 44 -7.30 -14.84 -0.80
C LYS A 44 -7.56 -13.38 -0.46
N TRP A 45 -8.43 -12.74 -1.23
CA TRP A 45 -9.01 -11.47 -0.82
C TRP A 45 -10.19 -11.68 0.13
N LEU A 46 -10.55 -10.67 0.92
CA LEU A 46 -11.75 -10.75 1.78
C LEU A 46 -13.01 -11.13 0.98
N TRP A 47 -13.14 -10.59 -0.24
CA TRP A 47 -14.21 -10.91 -1.19
C TRP A 47 -14.33 -12.40 -1.53
N ASP A 48 -13.22 -13.15 -1.49
CA ASP A 48 -13.18 -14.58 -1.78
C ASP A 48 -13.56 -15.44 -0.57
N VAL A 49 -13.57 -14.86 0.64
CA VAL A 49 -13.84 -15.55 1.90
C VAL A 49 -15.28 -15.35 2.37
N VAL A 50 -15.85 -14.17 2.13
CA VAL A 50 -17.19 -13.81 2.60
C VAL A 50 -18.29 -14.25 1.62
N GLN A 51 -19.53 -14.33 2.09
CA GLN A 51 -20.69 -14.62 1.25
C GLN A 51 -20.94 -13.50 0.22
N LEU A 52 -21.42 -13.87 -0.98
CA LEU A 52 -21.60 -12.96 -2.10
C LEU A 52 -22.59 -11.82 -1.82
N ASP A 53 -23.61 -12.07 -1.01
CA ASP A 53 -24.60 -11.07 -0.57
C ASP A 53 -24.01 -10.00 0.37
N ARG A 54 -22.79 -10.21 0.87
CA ARG A 54 -22.04 -9.27 1.72
C ARG A 54 -21.15 -8.32 0.91
N HIS A 55 -20.92 -8.60 -0.38
CA HIS A 55 -20.08 -7.76 -1.25
C HIS A 55 -20.54 -6.29 -1.30
N PRO A 56 -21.85 -5.97 -1.41
CA PRO A 56 -22.30 -4.57 -1.35
C PRO A 56 -21.93 -3.86 -0.04
N ALA A 57 -21.87 -4.58 1.09
CA ALA A 57 -21.47 -4.00 2.37
C ALA A 57 -19.96 -3.71 2.39
N LEU A 58 -19.13 -4.62 1.87
CA LEU A 58 -17.69 -4.39 1.69
C LEU A 58 -17.42 -3.17 0.80
N GLU A 59 -18.14 -3.03 -0.31
CA GLU A 59 -18.05 -1.84 -1.17
C GLU A 59 -18.45 -0.56 -0.43
N ALA A 60 -19.53 -0.62 0.36
CA ALA A 60 -19.99 0.51 1.16
C ALA A 60 -18.98 0.92 2.23
N HIS A 61 -18.28 -0.05 2.86
CA HIS A 61 -17.18 0.23 3.78
C HIS A 61 -16.08 1.03 3.11
N LEU A 62 -15.57 0.58 1.96
CA LEU A 62 -14.53 1.30 1.22
C LEU A 62 -14.97 2.70 0.78
N ARG A 63 -16.26 2.85 0.40
CA ARG A 63 -16.81 4.13 -0.06
C ARG A 63 -17.12 5.12 1.05
N SER A 64 -17.19 4.66 2.30
CA SER A 64 -17.45 5.53 3.45
C SER A 64 -16.33 6.57 3.64
N GLU A 65 -16.71 7.79 4.04
CA GLU A 65 -15.78 8.91 4.13
C GLU A 65 -14.66 8.70 5.16
N ASP A 66 -14.90 7.86 6.16
CA ASP A 66 -14.01 7.66 7.30
C ASP A 66 -13.01 6.50 7.08
N PHE A 67 -13.29 5.54 6.18
CA PHE A 67 -12.50 4.32 6.02
C PHE A 67 -10.99 4.59 5.90
N PHE A 68 -10.59 5.40 4.93
CA PHE A 68 -9.18 5.70 4.70
C PHE A 68 -8.59 6.68 5.72
N ALA A 69 -9.43 7.42 6.45
CA ALA A 69 -8.98 8.44 7.40
C ALA A 69 -8.54 7.85 8.75
N VAL A 70 -8.96 6.62 9.06
CA VAL A 70 -8.72 5.94 10.35
C VAL A 70 -7.72 4.78 10.26
N LEU A 71 -7.16 4.52 9.07
CA LEU A 71 -6.24 3.39 8.87
C LEU A 71 -5.03 3.50 9.80
N ASN A 72 -4.64 2.37 10.38
CA ASN A 72 -3.41 2.29 11.15
C ASN A 72 -2.19 2.41 10.23
N VAL A 73 -1.13 3.03 10.72
CA VAL A 73 0.16 3.11 10.00
C VAL A 73 0.88 1.77 10.12
N MET A 74 1.39 1.24 9.00
CA MET A 74 2.20 0.03 9.00
C MET A 74 3.46 0.25 9.85
N PRO A 75 3.84 -0.71 10.73
CA PRO A 75 5.01 -0.57 11.60
C PRO A 75 6.29 -0.20 10.83
N ASP A 76 7.11 0.66 11.43
CA ASP A 76 8.39 1.19 10.91
C ASP A 76 8.34 2.01 9.61
N SER A 77 7.22 2.04 8.89
CA SER A 77 7.08 2.74 7.61
C SER A 77 7.56 4.19 7.65
N GLN A 78 7.13 4.97 8.64
CA GLN A 78 7.50 6.39 8.76
C GLN A 78 9.01 6.59 8.88
N ARG A 79 9.67 5.82 9.75
CA ARG A 79 11.11 5.94 10.01
C ARG A 79 11.91 5.48 8.78
N VAL A 80 11.53 4.35 8.18
CA VAL A 80 12.25 3.78 7.04
C VAL A 80 12.09 4.65 5.80
N ILE A 81 10.89 5.13 5.49
CA ILE A 81 10.65 6.02 4.34
C ILE A 81 11.45 7.33 4.51
N LYS A 82 11.50 7.89 5.71
CA LYS A 82 12.32 9.08 5.97
C LYS A 82 13.81 8.82 5.71
N ALA A 83 14.33 7.65 6.10
CA ALA A 83 15.71 7.26 5.81
C ALA A 83 15.94 6.99 4.31
N LEU A 84 14.95 6.44 3.59
CA LEU A 84 15.03 6.26 2.14
C LEU A 84 15.19 7.60 1.41
N GLN A 85 14.53 8.69 1.85
CA GLN A 85 14.65 10.01 1.22
C GLN A 85 16.08 10.58 1.23
N GLU A 86 16.95 10.11 2.12
CA GLU A 86 18.36 10.51 2.14
C GLU A 86 19.10 10.05 0.89
N ARG A 87 18.71 8.90 0.32
CA ARG A 87 19.40 8.22 -0.80
C ARG A 87 18.57 8.17 -2.09
N TYR A 88 17.25 8.20 -1.97
CA TYR A 88 16.30 8.02 -3.06
C TYR A 88 15.36 9.23 -3.16
N GLU A 89 14.79 9.44 -4.36
CA GLU A 89 13.63 10.30 -4.53
C GLU A 89 12.37 9.45 -4.32
N VAL A 90 11.63 9.71 -3.24
CA VAL A 90 10.51 8.85 -2.83
C VAL A 90 9.17 9.50 -3.15
N PHE A 91 8.27 8.73 -3.76
CA PHE A 91 6.90 9.11 -4.11
C PHE A 91 5.90 8.13 -3.50
N ILE A 92 4.74 8.62 -3.12
CA ILE A 92 3.58 7.78 -2.80
C ILE A 92 2.71 7.70 -4.05
N ALA A 93 2.35 6.49 -4.47
CA ALA A 93 1.51 6.26 -5.65
C ALA A 93 0.28 5.41 -5.25
N THR A 94 -0.90 6.02 -5.21
CA THR A 94 -2.14 5.36 -4.75
C THR A 94 -3.26 5.50 -5.77
N ALA A 95 -4.12 4.50 -5.85
CA ALA A 95 -5.38 4.63 -6.58
C ALA A 95 -6.40 5.43 -5.76
N ALA A 96 -7.33 6.08 -6.47
CA ALA A 96 -8.52 6.72 -5.88
C ALA A 96 -9.71 6.76 -6.85
N MET A 97 -9.50 6.58 -8.16
CA MET A 97 -10.58 6.73 -9.16
C MET A 97 -11.68 5.68 -9.04
N GLU A 98 -11.37 4.48 -8.53
CA GLU A 98 -12.36 3.42 -8.27
C GLU A 98 -13.23 3.72 -7.04
N VAL A 99 -12.69 4.50 -6.10
CA VAL A 99 -13.35 4.96 -4.87
C VAL A 99 -13.13 6.48 -4.72
N PRO A 100 -13.80 7.34 -5.52
CA PRO A 100 -13.50 8.78 -5.54
C PRO A 100 -13.62 9.48 -4.18
N THR A 101 -14.50 8.98 -3.31
CA THR A 101 -14.66 9.47 -1.92
C THR A 101 -13.38 9.31 -1.09
N SER A 102 -12.48 8.40 -1.48
CA SER A 102 -11.21 8.17 -0.78
C SER A 102 -10.16 9.26 -1.00
N PHE A 103 -10.27 10.09 -2.05
CA PHE A 103 -9.19 11.01 -2.44
C PHE A 103 -8.77 11.94 -1.30
N MET A 104 -9.74 12.66 -0.73
CA MET A 104 -9.49 13.63 0.35
C MET A 104 -9.03 12.92 1.63
N ALA A 105 -9.63 11.76 1.94
CA ALA A 105 -9.26 10.98 3.11
C ALA A 105 -7.80 10.48 3.03
N LYS A 106 -7.39 9.91 1.89
CA LYS A 106 -6.01 9.47 1.63
C LYS A 106 -5.01 10.62 1.71
N TYR A 107 -5.32 11.75 1.06
CA TYR A 107 -4.47 12.93 1.10
C TYR A 107 -4.26 13.46 2.53
N ASN A 108 -5.34 13.61 3.29
CA ASN A 108 -5.28 14.10 4.67
C ASN A 108 -4.60 13.10 5.61
N TRP A 109 -4.82 11.79 5.39
CA TRP A 109 -4.14 10.74 6.13
C TRP A 109 -2.62 10.80 5.91
N LEU A 110 -2.17 10.96 4.67
CA LEU A 110 -0.75 11.16 4.34
C LEU A 110 -0.19 12.42 5.01
N ALA A 111 -0.90 13.55 4.95
CA ALA A 111 -0.46 14.79 5.60
C ALA A 111 -0.32 14.63 7.13
N ARG A 112 -1.20 13.85 7.76
CA ARG A 112 -1.16 13.57 9.20
C ARG A 112 -0.02 12.64 9.60
N HIS A 113 0.16 11.54 8.87
CA HIS A 113 1.06 10.46 9.27
C HIS A 113 2.45 10.56 8.61
N PHE A 114 2.56 11.16 7.43
CA PHE A 114 3.82 11.30 6.68
C PHE A 114 4.08 12.77 6.33
N PRO A 115 4.12 13.70 7.32
CA PRO A 115 4.23 15.15 7.05
C PRO A 115 5.55 15.56 6.37
N PHE A 116 6.53 14.65 6.30
CA PHE A 116 7.81 14.83 5.62
C PHE A 116 7.77 14.46 4.13
N ILE A 117 6.67 13.89 3.63
CA ILE A 117 6.44 13.69 2.20
C ILE A 117 5.84 14.96 1.62
N SER A 118 6.51 15.55 0.63
CA SER A 118 5.98 16.72 -0.08
C SER A 118 4.66 16.36 -0.77
N PRO A 119 3.63 17.24 -0.77
CA PRO A 119 2.42 17.05 -1.58
C PRO A 119 2.71 16.83 -3.07
N SER A 120 3.80 17.40 -3.59
CA SER A 120 4.23 17.18 -4.99
C SER A 120 4.74 15.77 -5.27
N HIS A 121 4.97 14.96 -4.22
CA HIS A 121 5.43 13.57 -4.31
C HIS A 121 4.28 12.57 -4.07
N ILE A 122 3.03 13.04 -4.06
CA ILE A 122 1.84 12.21 -3.94
C ILE A 122 1.20 12.10 -5.34
N VAL A 123 1.14 10.90 -5.87
CA VAL A 123 0.62 10.60 -7.20
C VAL A 123 -0.65 9.76 -7.07
N PHE A 124 -1.75 10.27 -7.60
CA PHE A 124 -2.99 9.51 -7.71
C PHE A 124 -3.10 8.93 -9.13
N CYS A 125 -2.98 7.61 -9.25
CA CYS A 125 -3.14 6.91 -10.53
C CYS A 125 -3.71 5.51 -10.32
N GLY A 126 -4.57 5.06 -11.24
CA GLY A 126 -5.10 3.69 -11.22
C GLY A 126 -4.14 2.68 -11.86
N ASP A 127 -3.42 3.10 -12.89
CA ASP A 127 -2.47 2.27 -13.61
C ASP A 127 -1.04 2.69 -13.32
N LYS A 128 -0.31 1.91 -12.52
CA LYS A 128 1.04 2.25 -12.08
C LYS A 128 2.11 1.97 -13.15
N SER A 129 1.73 1.42 -14.32
CA SER A 129 2.69 1.25 -15.43
C SER A 129 3.17 2.58 -16.02
N ILE A 130 2.44 3.67 -15.81
CA ILE A 130 2.83 5.01 -16.29
C ILE A 130 3.93 5.66 -15.43
N LEU A 131 4.22 5.09 -14.25
CA LEU A 131 5.19 5.65 -13.32
C LEU A 131 6.61 5.46 -13.85
N GLN A 132 7.36 6.55 -13.95
CA GLN A 132 8.77 6.52 -14.32
C GLN A 132 9.66 6.53 -13.07
N ALA A 133 9.85 5.35 -12.49
CA ALA A 133 10.68 5.13 -11.30
C ALA A 133 11.54 3.86 -11.44
N ASP A 134 12.57 3.74 -10.61
CA ASP A 134 13.46 2.56 -10.59
C ASP A 134 12.82 1.40 -9.82
N TYR A 135 12.07 1.70 -8.76
CA TYR A 135 11.43 0.71 -7.89
C TYR A 135 9.97 1.05 -7.62
N LEU A 136 9.15 0.01 -7.46
CA LEU A 136 7.78 0.11 -6.98
C LEU A 136 7.60 -0.89 -5.82
N ILE A 137 7.28 -0.38 -4.62
CA ILE A 137 6.89 -1.20 -3.45
C ILE A 137 5.36 -1.22 -3.39
N ASP A 138 4.76 -2.39 -3.62
CA ASP A 138 3.33 -2.56 -3.80
C ASP A 138 2.90 -3.95 -3.33
N ASP A 139 1.71 -4.10 -2.75
CA ASP A 139 1.16 -5.39 -2.37
C ASP A 139 0.48 -6.09 -3.57
N ASN A 140 0.14 -5.37 -4.63
CA ASN A 140 -0.69 -5.86 -5.72
C ASN A 140 0.16 -6.38 -6.89
N PRO A 141 0.20 -7.72 -7.12
CA PRO A 141 1.02 -8.30 -8.18
C PRO A 141 0.62 -7.84 -9.59
N ARG A 142 -0.63 -7.37 -9.79
CA ARG A 142 -1.07 -6.86 -11.10
C ARG A 142 -0.36 -5.55 -11.45
N GLN A 143 -0.15 -4.67 -10.47
CA GLN A 143 0.59 -3.42 -10.67
C GLN A 143 2.07 -3.72 -10.93
N LEU A 144 2.67 -4.59 -10.11
CA LEU A 144 4.08 -4.96 -10.25
C LEU A 144 4.41 -5.59 -11.62
N ARG A 145 3.53 -6.45 -12.17
CA ARG A 145 3.75 -7.06 -13.50
C ARG A 145 3.79 -6.04 -14.64
N ARG A 146 3.09 -4.91 -14.48
CA ARG A 146 2.96 -3.88 -15.52
C ARG A 146 3.95 -2.75 -15.34
N PHE A 147 4.57 -2.65 -14.16
CA PHE A 147 5.60 -1.66 -13.88
C PHE A 147 6.88 -1.95 -14.66
N HIS A 148 7.49 -0.90 -15.20
CA HIS A 148 8.68 -1.04 -16.05
C HIS A 148 9.99 -1.14 -15.26
N GLY A 149 10.04 -0.59 -14.04
CA GLY A 149 11.16 -0.73 -13.13
C GLY A 149 11.13 -2.05 -12.36
N GLU A 150 11.90 -2.15 -11.29
CA GLU A 150 11.88 -3.33 -10.42
C GLU A 150 10.69 -3.28 -9.44
N GLY A 151 9.79 -4.26 -9.56
CA GLY A 151 8.70 -4.45 -8.61
C GLY A 151 9.15 -5.19 -7.35
N ILE A 152 8.90 -4.61 -6.18
CA ILE A 152 9.11 -5.18 -4.86
C ILE A 152 7.75 -5.51 -4.25
N LEU A 153 7.46 -6.79 -4.09
CA LEU A 153 6.20 -7.25 -3.54
C LEU A 153 6.21 -7.12 -2.02
N PHE A 154 5.41 -6.18 -1.51
CA PHE A 154 5.15 -6.05 -0.09
C PHE A 154 4.18 -7.15 0.34
N HIS A 155 4.51 -7.90 1.37
CA HIS A 155 3.70 -9.02 1.81
C HIS A 155 2.34 -8.57 2.36
N SER A 156 1.29 -9.23 1.90
CA SER A 156 -0.07 -9.12 2.42
C SER A 156 -0.77 -10.49 2.27
N PRO A 157 -1.81 -10.85 3.08
CA PRO A 157 -2.42 -12.17 3.04
C PRO A 157 -2.81 -12.65 1.63
N HIS A 158 -3.46 -11.81 0.81
CA HIS A 158 -3.91 -12.21 -0.54
C HIS A 158 -2.77 -12.57 -1.48
N ASN A 159 -1.59 -12.00 -1.27
CA ASN A 159 -0.45 -12.20 -2.17
C ASN A 159 0.55 -13.26 -1.68
N MET A 160 0.27 -13.95 -0.57
CA MET A 160 1.18 -14.90 0.09
C MET A 160 1.82 -15.92 -0.86
N HIS A 161 1.05 -16.49 -1.78
CA HIS A 161 1.51 -17.51 -2.71
C HIS A 161 1.98 -16.97 -4.07
N THR A 162 2.06 -15.64 -4.22
CA THR A 162 2.49 -15.02 -5.49
C THR A 162 3.99 -15.22 -5.68
N PRO A 163 4.43 -15.93 -6.74
CA PRO A 163 5.85 -16.09 -7.07
C PRO A 163 6.33 -14.96 -8.00
N GLY A 164 7.64 -14.90 -8.24
CA GLY A 164 8.23 -14.12 -9.34
C GLY A 164 8.57 -12.67 -9.02
N PHE A 165 8.51 -12.25 -7.76
CA PHE A 165 8.93 -10.92 -7.31
C PHE A 165 9.96 -11.04 -6.20
N ARG A 166 10.85 -10.04 -6.12
CA ARG A 166 11.57 -9.78 -4.87
C ARG A 166 10.53 -9.37 -3.83
N ARG A 167 10.55 -10.01 -2.66
CA ARG A 167 9.52 -9.85 -1.62
C ARG A 167 10.14 -9.29 -0.35
N VAL A 168 9.36 -8.46 0.32
CA VAL A 168 9.64 -7.96 1.69
C VAL A 168 8.42 -8.23 2.56
N HIS A 169 8.62 -8.65 3.81
CA HIS A 169 7.53 -8.98 4.73
C HIS A 169 7.12 -7.83 5.65
N ASN A 170 7.94 -6.80 5.75
CA ASN A 170 7.71 -5.64 6.60
C ASN A 170 8.69 -4.51 6.20
N TRP A 171 8.56 -3.35 6.86
CA TRP A 171 9.43 -2.20 6.60
C TRP A 171 10.88 -2.37 7.07
N GLN A 172 11.17 -3.26 8.03
CA GLN A 172 12.56 -3.56 8.39
C GLN A 172 13.29 -4.29 7.25
N GLU A 173 12.61 -5.20 6.54
CA GLU A 173 13.17 -5.82 5.35
C GLU A 173 13.33 -4.85 4.17
N VAL A 174 12.47 -3.84 4.05
CA VAL A 174 12.67 -2.72 3.10
C VAL A 174 13.96 -1.95 3.45
N GLU A 175 14.15 -1.63 4.73
CA GLU A 175 15.37 -0.97 5.22
C GLU A 175 16.63 -1.82 4.92
N ASP A 176 16.57 -3.12 5.18
CA ASP A 176 17.67 -4.04 4.90
C ASP A 176 18.01 -4.08 3.41
N LEU A 177 16.97 -4.15 2.56
CA LEU A 177 17.12 -4.21 1.11
C LEU A 177 17.76 -2.94 0.52
N PHE A 178 17.33 -1.76 0.95
CA PHE A 178 17.70 -0.50 0.31
C PHE A 178 18.77 0.32 1.04
N LEU A 179 18.96 0.11 2.34
CA LEU A 179 19.87 0.93 3.16
C LEU A 179 21.09 0.17 3.67
N LYS A 180 21.00 -1.15 3.88
CA LYS A 180 22.10 -1.96 4.44
C LYS A 180 22.95 -2.69 3.40
N GLN A 181 22.46 -2.93 2.20
CA GLN A 181 23.27 -3.53 1.13
C GLN A 181 24.13 -2.46 0.44
N GLN A 182 25.32 -2.21 0.98
CA GLN A 182 26.46 -1.58 0.30
C GLN A 182 27.72 -2.40 0.57
#